data_AF-A0A5B2YFR3-F1
#
_entry.id   AF-A0A5B2YFR3-F1
#
_cell.length_a   1.000
_cell.length_b   1.000
_cell.length_c   1.000
_cell.angle_alpha   90.00
_cell.angle_beta   90.00
_cell.angle_gamma   90.00
#
_symmetry.space_group_name_H-M   'P 1'
#
loop_
_entity.id
_entity.type
_entity.pdbx_description
1 polymer ?
#
loop_
_entity_poly.entity_id
_entity_poly.type
_entity_poly.pdbx_seq_one_letter_code
_entity_poly.pdbx_strand_id
1 'polypeptide(L)'
;YSAMVAANLKITLMERYPDDYPVQIVTGARSDGADNVVTCPLYELDHDENAFNNLTSVFVPKIITSTYLYHDFDFATEVIDTLVDEDEGCPWDKVQTHETLKRYLLEETFELFEAIDNEDDWHMIEELGDILLQVLL
;
A
#
# COMPACT_ATOMS: atom_id res chain seq x y z
N TYR A 1 -3.76 3.28 -27.85
CA TYR A 1 -3.08 3.21 -26.54
C TYR A 1 -2.60 1.77 -26.40
N SER A 2 -1.39 1.52 -25.90
CA SER A 2 -0.75 0.18 -25.98
C SER A 2 -0.98 -0.62 -24.70
N ALA A 3 -1.12 -1.95 -24.82
CA ALA A 3 -1.17 -2.90 -23.69
C ALA A 3 0.03 -2.71 -22.72
N MET A 4 1.18 -2.28 -23.23
CA MET A 4 2.36 -1.94 -22.41
C MET A 4 2.10 -0.80 -21.42
N VAL A 5 1.25 0.18 -21.77
CA VAL A 5 0.89 1.27 -20.85
C VAL A 5 -0.07 0.77 -19.78
N ALA A 6 -1.00 -0.13 -20.13
CA ALA A 6 -1.88 -0.77 -19.16
C ALA A 6 -1.08 -1.63 -18.16
N ALA A 7 -0.08 -2.39 -18.63
CA ALA A 7 0.80 -3.18 -17.78
C ALA A 7 1.62 -2.30 -16.80
N ASN A 8 2.19 -1.19 -17.28
CA ASN A 8 2.88 -0.25 -16.40
C ASN A 8 1.93 0.39 -15.38
N LEU A 9 0.75 0.83 -15.83
CA LEU A 9 -0.27 1.39 -14.95
C LEU A 9 -0.70 0.39 -13.87
N LYS A 10 -0.90 -0.87 -14.25
CA LYS A 10 -1.21 -1.96 -13.33
C LYS A 10 -0.17 -2.05 -12.22
N ILE A 11 1.10 -2.20 -12.60
CA ILE A 11 2.20 -2.35 -11.63
C ILE A 11 2.27 -1.13 -10.70
N THR A 12 2.20 0.09 -11.24
CA THR A 12 2.21 1.32 -10.43
C THR A 12 1.01 1.42 -9.49
N LEU A 13 -0.18 0.99 -9.92
CA LEU A 13 -1.35 0.98 -9.04
C LEU A 13 -1.24 -0.09 -7.95
N MET A 14 -0.67 -1.26 -8.26
CA MET A 14 -0.49 -2.36 -7.29
C MET A 14 0.52 -2.02 -6.18
N GLU A 15 1.35 -0.98 -6.36
CA GLU A 15 2.18 -0.45 -5.28
C GLU A 15 1.34 0.20 -4.15
N ARG A 16 0.08 0.58 -4.44
CA ARG A 16 -0.77 1.36 -3.51
C ARG A 16 -2.18 0.80 -3.31
N TYR A 17 -2.67 0.04 -4.27
CA TYR A 17 -3.98 -0.58 -4.26
C TYR A 17 -3.81 -2.10 -4.14
N PRO A 18 -4.71 -2.78 -3.42
CA PRO A 18 -4.74 -4.24 -3.42
C PRO A 18 -4.84 -4.82 -4.83
N ASP A 19 -4.17 -5.93 -5.06
CA ASP A 19 -4.14 -6.60 -6.36
C ASP A 19 -5.53 -6.96 -6.87
N ASP A 20 -6.42 -7.38 -5.97
CA ASP A 20 -7.80 -7.75 -6.27
C ASP A 20 -8.78 -6.57 -6.29
N TYR A 21 -8.28 -5.35 -6.09
CA TYR A 21 -9.13 -4.17 -6.00
C TYR A 21 -9.88 -3.91 -7.32
N PRO A 22 -11.20 -3.69 -7.28
CA PRO A 22 -12.00 -3.58 -8.50
C PRO A 22 -11.72 -2.26 -9.22
N VAL A 23 -11.25 -2.36 -10.47
CA VAL A 23 -11.05 -1.23 -11.38
C VAL A 23 -11.93 -1.38 -12.61
N GLN A 24 -12.18 -0.27 -13.31
CA GLN A 24 -13.05 -0.27 -14.48
C GLN A 24 -12.33 0.23 -15.73
N ILE A 25 -12.40 -0.56 -16.80
CA ILE A 25 -12.02 -0.15 -18.15
C ILE A 25 -13.26 0.43 -18.81
N VAL A 26 -13.22 1.73 -19.10
CA VAL A 26 -14.33 2.50 -19.67
C VAL A 26 -13.98 2.92 -21.09
N THR A 27 -14.80 2.55 -22.07
CA THR A 27 -14.61 2.94 -23.47
C THR A 27 -15.71 3.91 -23.91
N GLY A 28 -15.31 4.99 -24.57
CA GLY A 28 -16.25 5.95 -25.16
C GLY A 28 -17.05 6.72 -24.12
N ALA A 29 -16.40 7.19 -23.05
CA ALA A 29 -17.04 8.01 -22.02
C ALA A 29 -17.49 9.37 -22.60
N ARG A 30 -18.76 9.72 -22.35
CA ARG A 30 -19.47 10.93 -22.80
C ARG A 30 -20.35 11.44 -21.65
N SER A 31 -20.93 12.63 -21.82
CA SER A 31 -21.80 13.23 -20.79
C SER A 31 -23.09 12.47 -20.51
N ASP A 32 -23.54 11.62 -21.45
CA ASP A 32 -24.75 10.79 -21.37
C ASP A 32 -24.47 9.32 -21.04
N GLY A 33 -23.19 8.92 -20.87
CA GLY A 33 -22.81 7.55 -20.51
C GLY A 33 -21.49 7.10 -21.15
N ALA A 34 -21.27 5.79 -21.17
CA ALA A 34 -20.14 5.17 -21.86
C ALA A 34 -20.63 4.05 -22.78
N ASP A 35 -19.91 3.81 -23.86
CA ASP A 35 -20.25 2.76 -24.83
C ASP A 35 -20.06 1.35 -24.21
N ASN A 36 -19.01 1.19 -23.39
CA ASN A 36 -18.71 -0.06 -22.70
C ASN A 36 -18.02 0.21 -21.34
N VAL A 37 -18.36 -0.58 -20.33
CA VAL A 37 -17.72 -0.56 -19.01
C VAL A 37 -17.48 -1.99 -18.56
N VAL A 38 -16.22 -2.35 -18.36
CA VAL A 38 -15.80 -3.65 -17.86
C VAL A 38 -15.17 -3.47 -16.49
N THR A 39 -15.62 -4.21 -15.49
CA THR A 39 -14.99 -4.25 -14.16
C THR A 39 -14.12 -5.49 -14.08
N CYS A 40 -12.89 -5.33 -13.60
CA CYS A 40 -11.95 -6.43 -13.37
C CYS A 40 -11.11 -6.16 -12.12
N PRO A 41 -10.51 -7.19 -11.50
CA PRO A 41 -9.46 -7.01 -10.51
C PRO A 41 -8.28 -6.24 -11.10
N LEU A 42 -7.58 -5.45 -10.29
CA LEU A 42 -6.44 -4.66 -10.74
C LEU A 42 -5.34 -5.52 -11.39
N TYR A 43 -5.06 -6.71 -10.84
CA TYR A 43 -4.05 -7.61 -11.40
C TYR A 43 -4.38 -8.10 -12.82
N GLU A 44 -5.65 -8.03 -13.25
CA GLU A 44 -6.12 -8.43 -14.59
C GLU A 44 -6.22 -7.26 -15.58
N LEU A 45 -5.88 -6.03 -15.16
CA LEU A 45 -6.12 -4.81 -15.94
C LEU A 45 -5.54 -4.88 -17.38
N ASP A 46 -4.43 -5.56 -17.58
CA ASP A 46 -3.72 -5.68 -18.85
C ASP A 46 -3.93 -7.03 -19.56
N HIS A 47 -4.84 -7.89 -19.06
CA HIS A 47 -5.05 -9.23 -19.63
C HIS A 47 -5.73 -9.23 -21.02
N ASP A 48 -6.51 -8.20 -21.36
CA ASP A 48 -7.12 -8.05 -22.67
C ASP A 48 -6.40 -6.97 -23.51
N GLU A 49 -5.54 -7.42 -24.42
CA GLU A 49 -4.80 -6.53 -25.33
C GLU A 49 -5.70 -5.70 -26.25
N ASN A 50 -6.93 -6.16 -26.51
CA ASN A 50 -7.88 -5.48 -27.41
C ASN A 50 -8.79 -4.49 -26.68
N ALA A 51 -8.78 -4.48 -25.34
CA ALA A 51 -9.61 -3.59 -24.54
C ALA A 51 -9.19 -2.11 -24.64
N PHE A 52 -7.95 -1.83 -25.10
CA PHE A 52 -7.36 -0.49 -25.05
C PHE A 52 -7.27 0.19 -26.42
N ASN A 53 -8.03 1.27 -26.59
CA ASN A 53 -7.98 2.17 -27.74
C ASN A 53 -7.85 3.64 -27.30
N ASN A 54 -7.95 4.58 -28.24
CA ASN A 54 -7.82 6.02 -27.97
C ASN A 54 -9.02 6.63 -27.23
N LEU A 55 -10.11 5.89 -27.05
CA LEU A 55 -11.31 6.29 -26.30
C LEU A 55 -11.42 5.54 -24.96
N THR A 56 -10.36 4.84 -24.55
CA THR A 56 -10.34 4.07 -23.31
C THR A 56 -9.83 4.91 -22.15
N SER A 57 -10.46 4.78 -20.99
CA SER A 57 -10.05 5.37 -19.73
C SER A 57 -10.15 4.29 -18.65
N VAL A 58 -9.27 4.35 -17.66
CA VAL A 58 -9.33 3.48 -16.48
C VAL A 58 -9.88 4.30 -15.32
N PHE A 59 -10.97 3.83 -14.73
CA PHE A 59 -11.51 4.39 -13.50
C PHE A 59 -11.06 3.54 -12.32
N VAL A 60 -10.41 4.20 -11.36
CA VAL A 60 -9.90 3.59 -10.13
C VAL A 60 -10.72 4.19 -8.97
N PRO A 61 -11.60 3.41 -8.33
CA PRO A 61 -12.39 3.89 -7.20
C PRO A 61 -11.49 4.29 -6.02
N LYS A 62 -11.79 5.42 -5.38
CA LYS A 62 -11.08 5.83 -4.15
C LYS A 62 -11.23 4.76 -3.07
N ILE A 63 -10.14 4.39 -2.41
CA ILE A 63 -10.16 3.57 -1.19
C ILE A 63 -10.84 4.34 -0.07
N ILE A 64 -11.87 3.75 0.52
CA ILE A 64 -12.61 4.30 1.67
C ILE A 64 -12.28 3.58 2.98
N THR A 65 -11.81 2.34 2.90
CA THR A 65 -11.47 1.53 4.07
C THR A 65 -9.95 1.53 4.22
N SER A 66 -9.45 2.05 5.34
CA SER A 66 -8.01 2.17 5.61
C SER A 66 -7.27 0.84 5.61
N THR A 67 -7.94 -0.28 5.89
CA THR A 67 -7.33 -1.62 5.85
C THR A 67 -6.72 -1.97 4.48
N TYR A 68 -7.22 -1.39 3.40
CA TYR A 68 -6.65 -1.58 2.06
C TYR A 68 -5.32 -0.83 1.84
N LEU A 69 -4.97 0.09 2.74
CA LEU A 69 -3.74 0.87 2.70
C LEU A 69 -2.65 0.30 3.62
N TYR A 70 -2.89 -0.82 4.31
CA TYR A 70 -1.90 -1.37 5.25
C TYR A 70 -0.60 -1.85 4.58
N HIS A 71 -0.62 -2.07 3.27
CA HIS A 71 0.56 -2.38 2.47
C HIS A 71 1.18 -1.14 1.79
N ASP A 72 0.55 0.04 1.92
CA ASP A 72 1.03 1.30 1.33
C ASP A 72 1.98 1.99 2.30
N PHE A 73 3.23 2.20 1.87
CA PHE A 73 4.26 2.80 2.72
C PHE A 73 3.95 4.27 3.07
N ASP A 74 3.30 5.01 2.17
CA ASP A 74 2.84 6.36 2.46
C ASP A 74 1.82 6.34 3.61
N PHE A 75 0.88 5.39 3.60
CA PHE A 75 -0.07 5.23 4.69
C PHE A 75 0.60 4.89 6.03
N ALA A 76 1.64 4.05 6.04
CA ALA A 76 2.42 3.82 7.25
C ALA A 76 3.06 5.12 7.77
N THR A 77 3.58 5.95 6.89
CA THR A 77 4.13 7.28 7.25
C THR A 77 3.04 8.21 7.81
N GLU A 78 1.85 8.26 7.18
CA GLU A 78 0.71 9.05 7.68
C GLU A 78 0.25 8.62 9.08
N VAL A 79 0.29 7.32 9.36
CA VAL A 79 -0.02 6.78 10.70
C VAL A 79 1.01 7.28 11.71
N ILE A 80 2.29 7.25 11.36
CA ILE A 80 3.37 7.72 12.25
C ILE A 80 3.26 9.23 12.49
N ASP A 81 3.03 10.02 11.45
CA ASP A 81 2.77 11.46 11.56
C ASP A 81 1.62 11.74 12.55
N THR A 82 0.56 10.93 12.50
CA THR A 82 -0.57 11.04 13.44
C THR A 82 -0.16 10.69 14.88
N LEU A 83 0.69 9.68 15.07
CA LEU A 83 1.14 9.27 16.40
C LEU A 83 2.07 10.30 17.05
N VAL A 84 2.88 11.00 16.26
CA VAL A 84 3.81 12.04 16.75
C VAL A 84 3.25 13.46 16.70
N ASP A 85 2.03 13.66 16.16
CA ASP A 85 1.36 14.95 16.03
C ASP A 85 1.31 15.73 17.35
N GLU A 86 1.80 16.97 17.39
CA GLU A 86 1.99 17.75 18.63
C GLU A 86 0.72 17.87 19.51
N ASP A 87 -0.45 17.98 18.90
CA ASP A 87 -1.72 18.23 19.60
C ASP A 87 -2.42 16.93 20.00
N GLU A 88 -2.55 15.98 19.07
CA GLU A 88 -3.42 14.80 19.21
C GLU A 88 -2.64 13.47 19.32
N GLY A 89 -1.35 13.47 19.02
CA GLY A 89 -0.50 12.28 19.07
C GLY A 89 -0.30 11.68 20.47
N CYS A 90 0.23 10.46 20.51
CA CYS A 90 0.49 9.71 21.72
C CYS A 90 1.64 10.35 22.55
N PRO A 91 1.47 10.54 23.87
CA PRO A 91 2.51 11.15 24.71
C PRO A 91 3.84 10.39 24.73
N TRP A 92 3.82 9.07 24.49
CA TRP A 92 5.03 8.26 24.46
C TRP A 92 5.78 8.46 23.14
N ASP A 93 5.08 8.40 22.00
CA ASP A 93 5.69 8.52 20.66
C ASP A 93 6.33 9.90 20.46
N LYS A 94 5.67 10.97 20.90
CA LYS A 94 6.14 12.38 20.81
C LYS A 94 7.52 12.65 21.40
N VAL A 95 7.89 11.91 22.44
CA VAL A 95 9.13 12.16 23.19
C VAL A 95 10.25 11.21 22.77
N GLN A 96 10.00 10.32 21.80
CA GLN A 96 11.01 9.41 21.32
C GLN A 96 12.08 10.11 20.51
N THR A 97 13.29 9.59 20.63
CA THR A 97 14.47 9.97 19.85
C THR A 97 15.25 8.69 19.57
N HIS A 98 16.15 8.68 18.58
CA HIS A 98 17.00 7.50 18.37
C HIS A 98 17.81 7.08 19.62
N GLU A 99 18.13 8.01 20.52
CA GLU A 99 18.80 7.69 21.78
C GLU A 99 17.88 6.94 22.76
N THR A 100 16.61 7.34 22.88
CA THR A 100 15.64 6.64 23.75
C THR A 100 15.22 5.31 23.16
N LEU A 101 15.18 5.22 21.83
CA LEU A 101 14.71 4.06 21.10
C LEU A 101 15.77 2.95 20.92
N LYS A 102 17.05 3.27 21.09
CA LYS A 102 18.18 2.34 20.92
C LYS A 102 18.05 1.04 21.71
N ARG A 103 17.45 1.10 22.90
CA ARG A 103 17.23 -0.10 23.73
C ARG A 103 16.23 -1.05 23.06
N TYR A 104 15.12 -0.52 22.56
CA TYR A 104 14.10 -1.32 21.88
C TYR A 104 14.65 -1.94 20.61
N LEU A 105 15.42 -1.19 19.79
CA LEU A 105 16.08 -1.77 18.62
C LEU A 105 16.97 -2.98 18.96
N LEU A 106 17.66 -2.96 20.10
CA LEU A 106 18.45 -4.11 20.55
C LEU A 106 17.56 -5.28 20.97
N GLU A 107 16.47 -5.00 21.69
CA GLU A 107 15.46 -5.99 22.10
C GLU A 107 14.85 -6.67 20.86
N GLU A 108 14.28 -5.92 19.91
CA GLU A 108 13.64 -6.48 18.70
C GLU A 108 14.64 -7.21 17.80
N THR A 109 15.91 -6.81 17.80
CA THR A 109 16.95 -7.56 17.06
C THR A 109 17.16 -8.96 17.65
N PHE A 110 17.09 -9.11 18.97
CA PHE A 110 17.19 -10.41 19.62
C PHE A 110 15.92 -11.24 19.44
N GLU A 111 14.74 -10.61 19.50
CA GLU A 111 13.47 -11.28 19.20
C GLU A 111 13.44 -11.77 17.74
N LEU A 112 13.95 -10.96 16.79
CA LEU A 112 14.13 -11.38 15.40
C LEU A 112 15.09 -12.57 15.26
N PHE A 113 16.19 -12.62 16.01
CA PHE A 113 17.07 -13.79 16.00
C PHE A 113 16.37 -15.03 16.51
N GLU A 114 15.57 -14.91 17.57
CA GLU A 114 14.75 -16.02 18.07
C GLU A 114 13.72 -16.49 17.03
N ALA A 115 13.06 -15.55 16.33
CA ALA A 115 12.13 -15.87 15.24
C ALA A 115 12.81 -16.65 14.11
N ILE A 116 14.02 -16.22 13.70
CA ILE A 116 14.81 -16.90 12.66
C ILE A 116 15.23 -18.29 13.11
N ASP A 117 15.75 -18.42 14.33
CA ASP A 117 16.22 -19.71 14.88
C ASP A 117 15.07 -20.73 15.01
N ASN A 118 13.84 -20.24 15.23
CA ASN A 118 12.63 -21.05 15.31
C ASN A 118 11.93 -21.27 13.96
N GLU A 119 12.43 -20.71 12.86
CA GLU A 119 11.78 -20.73 11.54
C GLU A 119 10.33 -20.20 11.58
N ASP A 120 10.06 -19.16 12.40
CA ASP A 120 8.75 -18.55 12.57
C ASP A 120 8.57 -17.32 11.67
N ASP A 121 8.02 -17.53 10.48
CA ASP A 121 7.76 -16.47 9.50
C ASP A 121 6.86 -15.34 10.03
N TRP A 122 5.90 -15.65 10.91
CA TRP A 122 4.98 -14.64 11.42
C TRP A 122 5.65 -13.74 12.43
N HIS A 123 6.41 -14.33 13.35
CA HIS A 123 7.17 -13.57 14.32
C HIS A 123 8.28 -12.75 13.63
N MET A 124 8.93 -13.29 12.59
CA MET A 124 9.88 -12.50 11.80
C MET A 124 9.25 -11.24 11.18
N ILE A 125 8.01 -11.34 10.67
CA ILE A 125 7.29 -10.19 10.10
C ILE A 125 6.99 -9.14 11.18
N GLU A 126 6.58 -9.58 12.37
CA GLU A 126 6.31 -8.72 13.52
C GLU A 126 7.56 -7.93 13.93
N GLU A 127 8.67 -8.61 14.20
CA GLU A 127 9.91 -7.97 14.66
C GLU A 127 10.55 -7.06 13.60
N LEU A 128 10.47 -7.44 12.32
CA LEU A 128 10.91 -6.58 11.23
C LEU A 128 10.03 -5.33 11.10
N GLY A 129 8.76 -5.42 11.45
CA GLY A 129 7.84 -4.28 11.56
C GLY A 129 8.25 -3.33 12.68
N ASP A 130 8.61 -3.87 13.84
CA ASP A 130 9.05 -3.05 14.98
C ASP A 130 10.40 -2.38 14.72
N ILE A 131 11.31 -3.05 14.01
CA ILE A 131 12.55 -2.43 13.52
C ILE A 131 12.24 -1.34 12.49
N LEU A 132 11.26 -1.54 11.60
CA LEU A 132 10.86 -0.54 10.60
C LEU A 132 10.35 0.75 11.26
N LEU A 133 9.72 0.66 12.43
CA LEU A 133 9.28 1.82 13.20
C LEU A 133 10.42 2.82 13.48
N GLN A 134 11.65 2.34 13.69
CA GLN A 134 12.84 3.18 13.92
C GLN A 134 13.22 4.02 12.69
N VAL A 135 12.85 3.57 11.49
CA VAL A 135 13.11 4.28 10.23
C VAL A 135 12.06 5.35 9.98
N LEU A 136 10.84 5.12 10.47
CA LEU A 136 9.70 6.01 10.29
C LEU A 136 9.61 7.12 11.36
N LEU A 137 10.09 6.86 12.57
CA LEU A 137 10.09 7.81 13.71
C LEU A 137 11.24 8.82 13.70
#